data_AF-A0AAU5HPJ2-F1
#
_entry.id   AF-A0AAU5HPJ2-F1
#
_cell.length_a   1.000
_cell.length_b   1.000
_cell.length_c   1.000
_cell.angle_alpha   90.00
_cell.angle_beta   90.00
_cell.angle_gamma   90.00
#
_symmetry.space_group_name_H-M   'P 1'
#
loop_
_entity.id
_entity.type
_entity.pdbx_description
1 polymer ?
#
loop_
_entity_poly.entity_id
_entity_poly.type
_entity_poly.pdbx_seq_one_letter_code
_entity_poly.pdbx_strand_id
1 'polypeptide(L)'
;MVTRSDSRMAGLDPRRLLRPGGPLYPTDTPRTVDVATQEQPEPGPGRLTIQVRLRGETVIWSDLMYPGPDGRPIEEIRFRLEQYLSEVERTYAVLKDGL
;
A
#
# COMPACT_ATOMS: atom_id res chain seq x y z
N MET A 1 -12.90 -3.18 14.01
CA MET A 1 -11.80 -4.17 13.99
C MET A 1 -11.51 -4.43 12.53
N VAL A 2 -10.37 -4.01 12.00
CA VAL A 2 -9.96 -4.40 10.63
C VAL A 2 -9.87 -5.93 10.65
N THR A 3 -10.61 -6.61 9.78
CA THR A 3 -10.53 -8.08 9.70
C THR A 3 -9.07 -8.45 9.49
N ARG A 4 -8.56 -9.30 10.37
CA ARG A 4 -7.19 -9.84 10.43
C ARG A 4 -6.63 -9.99 9.01
N SER A 5 -5.47 -9.38 8.75
CA SER A 5 -4.68 -9.64 7.54
C SER A 5 -4.75 -11.12 7.19
N ASP A 6 -5.09 -11.45 5.93
CA ASP A 6 -5.08 -12.84 5.46
C ASP A 6 -3.71 -13.41 5.79
N SER A 7 -3.67 -14.42 6.68
CA SER A 7 -2.42 -14.96 7.21
C SER A 7 -1.55 -15.65 6.15
N ARG A 8 -2.10 -15.86 4.94
CA ARG A 8 -1.37 -16.39 3.78
C ARG A 8 -0.67 -15.30 2.96
N MET A 9 -0.97 -14.03 3.24
CA MET A 9 -0.36 -12.89 2.54
C MET A 9 0.91 -12.45 3.28
N ALA A 10 2.05 -12.58 2.61
CA ALA A 10 3.31 -12.02 3.05
C ALA A 10 3.55 -10.69 2.33
N GLY A 11 3.83 -9.63 3.08
CA GLY A 11 4.18 -8.32 2.52
C GLY A 11 5.46 -8.39 1.69
N LEU A 12 5.50 -7.68 0.56
CA LEU A 12 6.74 -7.55 -0.21
C LEU A 12 7.79 -6.77 0.58
N ASP A 13 9.07 -6.98 0.23
CA ASP A 13 10.21 -6.29 0.86
C ASP A 13 9.96 -4.77 0.91
N PRO A 14 9.81 -4.19 2.12
CA PRO A 14 9.53 -2.78 2.29
C PRO A 14 10.55 -1.86 1.61
N ARG A 15 11.81 -2.29 1.45
CA ARG A 15 12.86 -1.50 0.77
C ARG A 15 12.59 -1.33 -0.73
N ARG A 16 11.84 -2.25 -1.34
CA ARG A 16 11.43 -2.15 -2.74
C ARG A 16 10.22 -1.24 -2.93
N LEU A 17 9.37 -1.15 -1.90
CA LEU A 17 8.11 -0.39 -1.93
C LEU A 17 8.29 1.08 -1.51
N LEU A 18 9.00 1.31 -0.40
CA LEU A 18 9.02 2.58 0.33
C LEU A 18 10.16 3.52 -0.06
N ARG A 19 11.01 3.14 -1.01
CA ARG A 19 12.10 4.02 -1.45
C ARG A 19 11.56 5.35 -2.03
N PRO A 20 12.25 6.48 -1.85
CA PRO A 20 11.92 7.71 -2.57
C PRO A 20 11.84 7.49 -4.08
N GLY A 21 10.78 7.98 -4.73
CA GLY A 21 10.49 7.72 -6.15
C GLY A 21 10.08 6.26 -6.47
N GLY A 22 9.89 5.42 -5.45
CA GLY A 22 9.47 4.03 -5.57
C GLY A 22 7.99 3.83 -5.92
N PRO A 23 7.52 2.57 -5.93
CA PRO A 23 6.14 2.24 -6.31
C PRO A 23 5.06 2.97 -5.51
N LEU A 24 5.29 3.16 -4.20
CA LEU A 24 4.36 3.89 -3.34
C LEU A 24 4.48 5.41 -3.46
N TYR A 25 5.51 5.95 -4.13
CA TYR A 25 5.58 7.39 -4.36
C TYR A 25 4.37 7.82 -5.20
N PRO A 26 3.66 8.90 -4.87
CA PRO A 26 2.44 9.26 -5.58
C PRO A 26 2.75 10.00 -6.89
N THR A 27 2.03 9.66 -7.95
CA THR A 27 2.05 10.38 -9.25
C THR A 27 0.63 10.69 -9.69
N ASP A 28 0.47 11.71 -10.53
CA ASP A 28 -0.80 12.09 -11.14
C ASP A 28 -1.44 10.95 -11.95
N THR A 29 -0.61 10.17 -12.65
CA THR A 29 -1.02 8.96 -13.35
C THR A 29 -1.22 7.82 -12.34
N PRO A 30 -2.39 7.16 -12.31
CA PRO A 30 -2.62 6.01 -11.44
C PRO A 30 -1.66 4.86 -11.72
N ARG A 31 -1.11 4.25 -10.67
CA ARG A 31 -0.20 3.11 -10.76
C ARG A 31 -0.66 1.98 -9.88
N THR A 32 -0.63 0.76 -10.43
CA THR A 32 -0.91 -0.46 -9.67
C THR A 32 0.37 -0.92 -8.99
N VAL A 33 0.29 -1.17 -7.68
CA VAL A 33 1.42 -1.54 -6.83
C VAL A 33 1.10 -2.86 -6.13
N ASP A 34 1.93 -3.87 -6.37
CA ASP A 34 1.90 -5.11 -5.58
C ASP A 34 2.41 -4.79 -4.17
N VAL A 35 1.66 -5.13 -3.12
CA VAL A 35 2.05 -4.90 -1.71
C VAL A 35 2.23 -6.18 -0.91
N ALA A 36 1.56 -7.27 -1.32
CA ALA A 36 1.74 -8.59 -0.74
C ALA A 36 1.55 -9.69 -1.80
N THR A 37 2.14 -10.85 -1.53
CA THR A 37 1.99 -12.06 -2.35
C THR A 37 1.54 -13.21 -1.46
N GLN A 38 0.71 -14.08 -2.02
CA GLN A 38 0.31 -15.31 -1.34
C GLN A 38 1.45 -16.35 -1.41
N GLU A 39 1.78 -16.98 -0.28
CA GLU A 39 2.87 -17.97 -0.22
C GLU A 39 2.62 -19.20 -1.10
N GLN A 40 1.35 -19.60 -1.26
CA GLN A 40 0.90 -20.68 -2.13
C GLN A 40 -0.40 -20.26 -2.82
N PRO A 41 -0.34 -19.74 -4.06
CA PRO A 41 -1.53 -19.34 -4.77
C PRO A 41 -2.30 -20.59 -5.21
N GLU A 42 -3.47 -20.80 -4.60
CA GLU A 42 -4.56 -21.55 -5.25
C GLU A 42 -4.94 -20.86 -6.57
N PRO A 43 -5.66 -21.51 -7.50
CA PRO A 43 -6.12 -20.86 -8.73
C PRO A 43 -6.93 -19.59 -8.42
N GLY A 44 -6.28 -18.42 -8.55
CA GLY A 44 -6.77 -17.13 -8.08
C GLY A 44 -5.66 -16.07 -8.11
N PRO A 45 -5.96 -14.78 -7.87
CA PRO A 45 -4.95 -13.74 -7.88
C PRO A 45 -4.01 -13.86 -6.67
N GLY A 46 -2.83 -14.44 -6.87
CA GLY A 46 -1.79 -14.61 -5.85
C GLY A 46 -1.08 -13.32 -5.41
N ARG A 47 -1.65 -12.15 -5.71
CA ARG A 47 -1.08 -10.82 -5.42
C ARG A 47 -2.15 -9.91 -4.84
N LEU A 48 -1.78 -9.20 -3.79
CA LEU A 48 -2.55 -8.05 -3.31
C LEU A 48 -1.99 -6.80 -3.97
N THR A 49 -2.81 -6.17 -4.79
CA THR A 49 -2.52 -4.92 -5.47
C THR A 49 -3.29 -3.76 -4.86
N ILE A 50 -2.70 -2.58 -4.90
CA ILE A 50 -3.41 -1.32 -4.68
C ILE A 50 -3.20 -0.39 -5.86
N GLN A 51 -4.15 0.51 -6.11
CA GLN A 51 -3.93 1.61 -7.04
C GLN A 51 -3.56 2.87 -6.27
N VAL A 52 -2.41 3.46 -6.60
CA VAL A 52 -1.93 4.72 -6.02
C VAL A 52 -2.03 5.83 -7.06
N ARG A 53 -2.63 6.95 -6.69
CA ARG A 53 -2.68 8.17 -7.53
C ARG A 53 -2.61 9.44 -6.68
N LEU A 54 -2.08 10.50 -7.26
CA LEU A 54 -2.11 11.86 -6.73
C LEU A 54 -3.23 12.65 -7.39
N ARG A 55 -4.04 13.33 -6.59
CA ARG A 55 -5.02 14.31 -7.06
C ARG A 55 -4.90 15.59 -6.24
N GLY A 56 -4.36 16.65 -6.85
CA GLY A 56 -3.97 17.85 -6.12
C GLY A 56 -3.00 17.49 -5.00
N GLU A 57 -3.34 17.82 -3.76
CA GLU A 57 -2.55 17.50 -2.56
C GLU A 57 -2.99 16.22 -1.84
N THR A 58 -3.82 15.39 -2.49
CA THR A 58 -4.35 14.16 -1.90
C THR A 58 -3.79 12.93 -2.59
N VAL A 59 -3.13 12.07 -1.83
CA VAL A 59 -2.76 10.72 -2.25
C VAL A 59 -3.94 9.80 -2.00
N ILE A 60 -4.28 9.03 -3.02
CA ILE A 60 -5.42 8.13 -3.02
C ILE A 60 -4.92 6.71 -3.21
N TRP A 61 -5.30 5.83 -2.30
CA TRP A 61 -5.19 4.38 -2.45
C TRP A 61 -6.57 3.82 -2.74
N SER A 62 -6.76 3.15 -3.87
CA SER A 62 -8.01 2.51 -4.25
C SER A 62 -7.81 1.02 -4.56
N ASP A 63 -8.91 0.32 -4.85
CA ASP A 63 -8.95 -1.13 -5.11
C ASP A 63 -8.57 -1.98 -3.88
N LEU A 64 -8.98 -1.49 -2.70
CA LEU A 64 -8.57 -2.04 -1.42
C LEU A 64 -9.47 -3.19 -0.94
N MET A 65 -10.77 -3.09 -1.20
CA MET A 65 -11.83 -4.09 -0.92
C MET A 65 -11.70 -4.82 0.42
N TYR A 66 -11.23 -4.15 1.48
CA TYR A 66 -11.13 -4.73 2.82
C TYR A 66 -12.24 -4.21 3.73
N PRO A 67 -12.72 -5.00 4.70
CA PRO A 67 -13.78 -4.57 5.60
C PRO A 67 -13.30 -3.46 6.53
N GLY A 68 -14.04 -2.35 6.50
CA GLY A 68 -13.84 -1.21 7.38
C GLY A 68 -14.31 -1.46 8.81
N PRO A 69 -14.06 -0.50 9.72
CA PRO A 69 -14.44 -0.61 11.13
C PRO A 69 -15.93 -0.85 11.38
N ASP A 70 -16.78 -0.41 10.45
CA ASP A 70 -18.24 -0.55 10.43
C ASP A 70 -18.73 -1.77 9.63
N GLY A 71 -17.82 -2.61 9.15
CA GLY A 71 -18.12 -3.78 8.33
C GLY A 71 -18.40 -3.47 6.86
N ARG A 72 -18.39 -2.20 6.44
CA ARG A 72 -18.53 -1.83 5.02
C ARG A 72 -17.17 -1.91 4.32
N PRO A 73 -17.11 -2.35 3.05
CA PRO A 73 -15.84 -2.37 2.34
C PRO A 73 -15.28 -0.95 2.21
N ILE A 74 -14.00 -0.79 2.54
CA ILE A 74 -13.25 0.41 2.22
C ILE A 74 -12.69 0.21 0.81
N GLU A 75 -13.26 0.98 -0.12
CA GLU A 75 -12.83 0.98 -1.52
C GLU A 75 -11.65 1.92 -1.75
N GLU A 76 -11.57 3.00 -0.97
CA GLU A 76 -10.57 4.07 -1.12
C GLU A 76 -10.15 4.66 0.23
N ILE A 77 -8.84 4.89 0.41
CA ILE A 77 -8.27 5.70 1.50
C ILE A 77 -7.59 6.94 0.91
N ARG A 78 -7.66 8.04 1.65
CA ARG A 78 -7.07 9.33 1.27
C ARG A 78 -6.08 9.80 2.32
N PHE A 79 -4.95 10.32 1.85
CA PHE A 79 -3.88 10.87 2.67
C PHE A 79 -3.53 12.27 2.17
N ARG A 80 -3.13 13.16 3.08
CA ARG A 80 -2.51 14.43 2.68
C ARG A 80 -1.11 14.14 2.16
N LEU A 81 -0.73 14.77 1.05
CA LEU A 81 0.54 14.52 0.34
C LEU A 81 1.76 14.66 1.26
N GLU A 82 1.85 15.77 1.99
CA GLU A 82 2.99 16.05 2.88
C GLU A 82 3.16 14.97 3.95
N GLN A 83 2.07 14.60 4.62
CA GLN A 83 2.09 13.55 5.63
C GLN A 83 2.47 12.20 5.02
N TYR A 84 1.92 11.88 3.85
CA TYR A 84 2.20 10.63 3.16
C TYR A 84 3.68 10.49 2.77
N LEU A 85 4.25 11.54 2.15
CA LEU A 85 5.66 11.55 1.76
C LEU A 85 6.58 11.47 2.97
N SER A 86 6.27 12.21 4.04
CA SER A 86 7.05 12.18 5.29
C SER A 86 7.11 10.78 5.87
N GLU A 87 5.99 10.04 5.89
CA GLU A 87 5.95 8.68 6.40
C GLU A 87 6.70 7.68 5.49
N VAL A 88 6.61 7.83 4.16
CA VAL A 88 7.38 7.01 3.21
C VAL A 88 8.88 7.19 3.44
N GLU A 89 9.34 8.44 3.51
CA GLU A 89 10.76 8.77 3.71
C GLU A 89 11.26 8.32 5.07
N ARG A 90 10.51 8.60 6.14
CA ARG A 90 10.84 8.17 7.51
C ARG A 90 10.96 6.65 7.60
N THR A 91 9.99 5.92 7.06
CA THR A 91 10.00 4.45 7.13
C THR A 91 11.16 3.87 6.34
N TYR A 92 11.46 4.43 5.16
CA TYR A 92 12.62 4.02 4.39
C TYR A 92 13.95 4.27 5.12
N ALA A 93 14.09 5.42 5.81
CA ALA A 93 15.28 5.72 6.60
C ALA A 93 15.49 4.68 7.72
N VAL A 94 14.44 4.36 8.49
CA VAL A 94 14.50 3.31 9.53
C VAL A 94 14.92 1.95 8.95
N LEU A 95 14.39 1.58 7.79
CA LEU A 95 14.74 0.33 7.10
C LEU A 95 16.18 0.33 6.57
N LYS A 96 16.72 1.49 6.22
CA LYS A 96 18.10 1.65 5.75
C LYS A 96 19.09 1.57 6.92
N ASP A 97 18.76 2.16 8.05
CA ASP A 97 19.64 2.28 9.22
C ASP A 97 19.68 1.01 10.10
N GLY A 98 18.71 0.11 9.94
CA GLY A 98 18.70 -1.22 10.59
C GLY A 98 19.57 -2.28 9.91
N LEU A 99 20.58 -1.88 9.13
CA LEU A 99 21.62 -2.72 8.49
C LEU A 99 22.96 -2.49 9.19
#